data_AF-A0ABD3SQY6-F1
#
_entry.id   AF-A0ABD3SQY6-F1
#
_cell.length_a   1.000
_cell.length_b   1.000
_cell.length_c   1.000
_cell.angle_alpha   90.00
_cell.angle_beta   90.00
_cell.angle_gamma   90.00
#
_symmetry.space_group_name_H-M   'P 1'
#
loop_
_entity.id
_entity.type
_entity.pdbx_description
1 polymer ?
#
loop_
_entity_poly.entity_id
_entity_poly.type
_entity_poly.pdbx_seq_one_letter_code
_entity_poly.pdbx_strand_id
1 'polypeptide(L)'
;MKILSAASLTILLLNGATSQTCPSVDEYSTKSVEEDGEVKITFKYAIVLASSSDERSILCGRVESDLYGGWLGLGISPNLMMDSGMDMQNTGIIGLPDDGTVQKYWLANEPRVDLMGSERQTLMGTSIGEVNGTMVMEFTKYLDEDGEFEITPSGENGFIYALGEDATLAFHKFEGEFNLDFGMEASPPATADNATSVPPPAPESTPTSSSGITTIKVASSIVLGACIYATWFGM
;
A
#
# COMPACT_ATOMS: atom_id res chain seq x y z
N MET A 1 -22.14 -41.46 -51.49
CA MET A 1 -21.52 -40.31 -50.79
C MET A 1 -21.25 -40.73 -49.35
N LYS A 2 -19.98 -40.92 -48.98
CA LYS A 2 -19.55 -41.20 -47.60
C LYS A 2 -18.84 -39.95 -47.11
N ILE A 3 -19.40 -39.28 -46.10
CA ILE A 3 -18.81 -38.08 -45.49
C ILE A 3 -18.02 -38.57 -44.27
N LEU A 4 -16.70 -38.41 -44.33
CA LEU A 4 -15.80 -38.66 -43.20
C LEU A 4 -15.93 -37.48 -42.22
N SER A 5 -16.35 -37.75 -41.00
CA SER A 5 -16.37 -36.78 -39.91
C SER A 5 -15.01 -36.77 -39.22
N ALA A 6 -14.27 -35.67 -39.34
CA ALA A 6 -13.04 -35.44 -38.60
C ALA A 6 -13.39 -34.79 -37.25
N ALA A 7 -13.13 -35.50 -36.15
CA ALA A 7 -13.18 -34.94 -34.80
C ALA A 7 -11.90 -34.12 -34.56
N SER A 8 -12.04 -32.80 -34.48
CA SER A 8 -10.97 -31.89 -34.13
C SER A 8 -10.79 -31.91 -32.61
N LEU A 9 -9.69 -32.49 -32.14
CA LEU A 9 -9.32 -32.53 -30.72
C LEU A 9 -8.59 -31.23 -30.37
N THR A 10 -9.32 -30.27 -29.79
CA THR A 10 -8.74 -29.03 -29.26
C THR A 10 -8.16 -29.32 -27.87
N ILE A 11 -6.83 -29.39 -27.77
CA ILE A 11 -6.11 -29.43 -26.50
C ILE A 11 -6.06 -27.98 -25.96
N LEU A 12 -6.88 -27.67 -24.95
CA LEU A 12 -6.70 -26.46 -24.15
C LEU A 12 -5.47 -26.64 -23.25
N LEU A 13 -4.39 -25.92 -23.56
CA LEU A 13 -3.30 -25.70 -22.63
C LEU A 13 -3.79 -24.71 -21.57
N LEU A 14 -4.20 -25.22 -20.39
CA LEU A 14 -4.40 -24.40 -19.21
C LEU A 14 -3.02 -24.00 -18.68
N ASN A 15 -2.54 -22.81 -19.05
CA ASN A 15 -1.52 -22.12 -18.28
C ASN A 15 -2.19 -21.65 -16.98
N GLY A 16 -2.14 -22.50 -15.96
CA GLY A 16 -2.61 -22.16 -14.61
C GLY A 16 -1.67 -21.16 -13.96
N ALA A 17 -1.87 -19.87 -14.22
CA ALA A 17 -1.45 -18.84 -13.28
C ALA A 17 -2.37 -18.98 -12.06
N THR A 18 -1.87 -19.59 -10.99
CA THR A 18 -2.56 -19.60 -9.71
C THR A 18 -2.56 -18.17 -9.19
N SER A 19 -3.67 -17.44 -9.33
CA SER A 19 -3.81 -16.16 -8.64
C SER A 19 -3.67 -16.43 -7.14
N GLN A 20 -2.80 -15.69 -6.48
CA GLN A 20 -2.63 -15.76 -5.04
C GLN A 20 -3.98 -15.44 -4.35
N THR A 21 -4.41 -16.30 -3.43
CA THR A 21 -5.70 -16.17 -2.73
C THR A 21 -5.50 -16.10 -1.23
N CYS A 22 -6.37 -15.35 -0.56
CA CYS A 22 -6.43 -15.35 0.89
C CYS A 22 -6.82 -16.73 1.44
N PRO A 23 -6.23 -17.15 2.58
CA PRO A 23 -6.67 -18.35 3.29
C PRO A 23 -8.07 -18.13 3.88
N SER A 24 -8.64 -19.17 4.50
CA SER A 24 -9.93 -19.01 5.18
C SER A 24 -9.78 -18.06 6.38
N VAL A 25 -10.84 -17.31 6.71
CA VAL A 25 -10.82 -16.34 7.82
C VAL A 25 -10.50 -17.00 9.17
N ASP A 26 -10.81 -18.29 9.34
CA ASP A 26 -10.48 -19.06 10.55
C ASP A 26 -8.97 -19.28 10.73
N GLU A 27 -8.17 -19.06 9.68
CA GLU A 27 -6.71 -19.14 9.69
C GLU A 27 -6.05 -17.78 9.92
N TYR A 28 -6.84 -16.70 10.06
CA TYR A 28 -6.29 -15.37 10.27
C TYR A 28 -5.77 -15.21 11.71
N SER A 29 -4.63 -14.54 11.83
CA SER A 29 -4.17 -13.98 13.09
C SER A 29 -5.08 -12.81 13.50
N THR A 30 -5.10 -12.47 14.78
CA THR A 30 -6.02 -11.46 15.32
C THR A 30 -5.30 -10.44 16.19
N LYS A 31 -5.59 -9.16 15.97
CA LYS A 31 -5.21 -8.03 16.82
C LYS A 31 -6.47 -7.28 17.24
N SER A 32 -6.76 -7.23 18.54
CA SER A 32 -7.81 -6.37 19.08
C SER A 32 -7.22 -5.07 19.61
N VAL A 33 -7.95 -3.98 19.40
CA VAL A 33 -7.64 -2.67 19.99
C VAL A 33 -8.74 -2.34 20.98
N GLU A 34 -8.35 -2.14 22.24
CA GLU A 34 -9.23 -1.88 23.36
C GLU A 34 -8.99 -0.46 23.89
N GLU A 35 -10.08 0.23 24.21
CA GLU A 35 -10.07 1.54 24.87
C GLU A 35 -11.12 1.51 25.99
N ASP A 36 -10.72 1.94 27.19
CA ASP A 36 -11.55 1.90 28.40
C ASP A 36 -12.15 0.51 28.73
N GLY A 37 -11.47 -0.56 28.32
CA GLY A 37 -11.91 -1.94 28.55
C GLY A 37 -12.95 -2.45 27.54
N GLU A 38 -13.22 -1.69 26.48
CA GLU A 38 -14.07 -2.10 25.37
C GLU A 38 -13.24 -2.28 24.09
N VAL A 39 -13.48 -3.37 23.36
CA VAL A 39 -12.89 -3.57 22.04
C VAL A 39 -13.52 -2.58 21.06
N LYS A 40 -12.72 -1.69 20.48
CA LYS A 40 -13.19 -0.75 19.45
C LYS A 40 -13.13 -1.38 18.07
N ILE A 41 -12.03 -2.07 17.79
CA ILE A 41 -11.87 -2.87 16.57
C ILE A 41 -11.16 -4.20 16.85
N THR A 42 -11.48 -5.19 16.02
CA THR A 42 -10.70 -6.41 15.86
C THR A 42 -10.19 -6.49 14.42
N PHE A 43 -8.88 -6.41 14.24
CA PHE A 43 -8.23 -6.62 12.95
C PHE A 43 -7.76 -8.06 12.84
N LYS A 44 -8.43 -8.83 11.98
CA LYS A 44 -8.03 -10.18 11.58
C LYS A 44 -7.22 -10.08 10.29
N TYR A 45 -6.11 -10.79 10.22
CA TYR A 45 -5.20 -10.69 9.09
C TYR A 45 -4.49 -12.00 8.74
N ALA A 46 -4.10 -12.12 7.48
CA ALA A 46 -3.13 -13.10 7.00
C ALA A 46 -2.19 -12.45 5.98
N ILE A 47 -0.91 -12.79 6.06
CA ILE A 47 0.09 -12.42 5.05
C ILE A 47 0.33 -13.62 4.15
N VAL A 48 0.24 -13.41 2.84
CA VAL A 48 0.59 -14.43 1.85
C VAL A 48 1.77 -13.90 1.05
N LEU A 49 2.92 -14.57 1.14
CA LEU A 49 4.13 -14.19 0.40
C LEU A 49 4.06 -14.71 -1.04
N ALA A 50 4.51 -13.89 -1.98
CA ALA A 50 4.66 -14.32 -3.37
C ALA A 50 5.52 -15.59 -3.46
N SER A 51 5.09 -16.56 -4.25
CA SER A 51 5.81 -17.83 -4.45
C SER A 51 6.67 -17.85 -5.72
N SER A 52 6.49 -16.84 -6.58
CA SER A 52 7.22 -16.65 -7.84
C SER A 52 7.43 -15.17 -8.15
N SER A 53 8.28 -14.85 -9.12
CA SER A 53 8.59 -13.47 -9.52
C SER A 53 7.42 -12.73 -10.17
N ASP A 54 6.42 -13.47 -10.66
CA ASP A 54 5.25 -12.90 -11.35
C ASP A 54 4.09 -12.64 -10.37
N GLU A 55 4.26 -13.01 -9.09
CA GLU A 55 3.31 -12.78 -8.00
C GLU A 55 3.79 -11.64 -7.09
N ARG A 56 2.86 -11.02 -6.38
CA ARG A 56 3.13 -9.97 -5.39
C ARG A 56 2.54 -10.39 -4.06
N SER A 57 3.31 -10.27 -2.99
CA SER A 57 2.83 -10.57 -1.64
C SER A 57 1.61 -9.73 -1.29
N ILE A 58 0.67 -10.32 -0.56
CA ILE A 58 -0.61 -9.70 -0.19
C ILE A 58 -0.86 -9.75 1.31
N LEU A 59 -1.53 -8.72 1.81
CA LEU A 59 -2.22 -8.66 3.09
C LEU A 59 -3.70 -8.93 2.85
N CYS A 60 -4.20 -9.97 3.48
CA CYS A 60 -5.62 -10.27 3.58
C CYS A 60 -6.14 -9.70 4.90
N GLY A 61 -6.99 -8.69 4.83
CA GLY A 61 -7.47 -7.95 5.99
C GLY A 61 -8.98 -8.11 6.21
N ARG A 62 -9.36 -8.23 7.47
CA ARG A 62 -10.75 -8.18 7.92
C ARG A 62 -10.85 -7.36 9.20
N VAL A 63 -11.57 -6.24 9.16
CA VAL A 63 -11.77 -5.35 10.30
C VAL A 63 -13.20 -5.53 10.80
N GLU A 64 -13.34 -5.79 12.09
CA GLU A 64 -14.61 -5.98 12.77
C GLU A 64 -14.79 -4.89 13.83
N SER A 65 -16.00 -4.36 13.96
CA SER A 65 -16.39 -3.44 15.03
C SER A 65 -17.86 -3.65 15.40
N ASP A 66 -18.17 -3.52 16.69
CA ASP A 66 -19.55 -3.55 17.18
C ASP A 66 -20.28 -2.21 16.97
N LEU A 67 -19.64 -1.25 16.29
CA LEU A 67 -20.28 -0.01 15.92
C LEU A 67 -21.36 -0.25 14.87
N TYR A 68 -22.57 0.24 15.15
CA TYR A 68 -23.72 0.08 14.28
C TYR A 68 -23.92 1.31 13.40
N GLY A 69 -24.11 1.11 12.10
CA GLY A 69 -24.53 2.16 11.15
C GLY A 69 -23.46 3.17 10.75
N GLY A 70 -22.19 2.93 11.12
CA GLY A 70 -21.04 3.77 10.81
C GLY A 70 -20.18 3.27 9.64
N TRP A 71 -19.23 4.09 9.17
CA TRP A 71 -18.13 3.64 8.30
C TRP A 71 -16.94 3.09 9.09
N LEU A 72 -16.15 2.20 8.47
CA LEU A 72 -14.93 1.62 9.05
C LEU A 72 -13.70 2.08 8.27
N GLY A 73 -12.66 2.53 8.98
CA GLY A 73 -11.37 2.90 8.41
C GLY A 73 -10.22 2.16 9.07
N LEU A 74 -9.30 1.65 8.25
CA LEU A 74 -7.99 1.17 8.67
C LEU A 74 -6.91 1.89 7.86
N GLY A 75 -5.96 2.53 8.51
CA GLY A 75 -4.87 3.25 7.86
C GLY A 75 -3.52 2.58 8.04
N ILE A 76 -2.70 2.62 6.99
CA ILE A 76 -1.27 2.31 7.04
C ILE A 76 -0.55 3.62 7.32
N SER A 77 0.10 3.70 8.49
CA SER A 77 0.68 4.93 9.01
C SER A 77 1.92 4.62 9.86
N PRO A 78 3.12 4.61 9.28
CA PRO A 78 4.36 4.33 10.03
C PRO A 78 4.68 5.34 11.12
N ASN A 79 4.14 6.56 11.03
CA ASN A 79 4.27 7.59 12.07
C ASN A 79 3.08 7.59 13.05
N LEU A 80 2.11 6.69 12.89
CA LEU A 80 0.88 6.58 13.70
C LEU A 80 0.00 7.84 13.69
N MET A 81 0.15 8.70 12.68
CA MET A 81 -0.66 9.92 12.54
C MET A 81 -1.72 9.75 11.45
N MET A 82 -2.85 10.46 11.61
CA MET A 82 -3.94 10.52 10.62
C MET A 82 -3.71 11.55 9.50
N ASP A 83 -2.53 12.17 9.49
CA ASP A 83 -2.11 13.13 8.48
C ASP A 83 -0.99 12.55 7.62
N SER A 84 -0.59 13.24 6.55
CA SER A 84 0.52 12.79 5.70
C SER A 84 1.82 13.52 6.03
N GLY A 85 2.92 12.76 6.03
CA GLY A 85 4.26 13.32 6.04
C GLY A 85 4.63 14.04 4.73
N MET A 86 5.78 14.72 4.72
CA MET A 86 6.19 15.54 3.57
C MET A 86 6.58 14.74 2.31
N ASP A 87 7.00 13.48 2.45
CA ASP A 87 7.61 12.70 1.36
C ASP A 87 6.78 11.48 0.92
N MET A 88 5.94 10.93 1.80
CA MET A 88 5.04 9.80 1.52
C MET A 88 3.73 10.00 2.29
N GLN A 89 2.62 9.57 1.68
CA GLN A 89 1.29 9.78 2.21
C GLN A 89 0.79 8.55 2.95
N ASN A 90 0.24 8.77 4.14
CA ASN A 90 -0.47 7.73 4.87
C ASN A 90 -1.72 7.35 4.06
N THR A 91 -2.06 6.07 4.10
CA THR A 91 -3.13 5.50 3.26
C THR A 91 -4.24 4.97 4.14
N GLY A 92 -5.46 5.42 3.92
CA GLY A 92 -6.67 4.88 4.53
C GLY A 92 -7.36 3.89 3.62
N ILE A 93 -7.79 2.75 4.15
CA ILE A 93 -8.73 1.81 3.54
C ILE A 93 -10.05 2.03 4.27
N ILE A 94 -11.05 2.56 3.56
CA ILE A 94 -12.32 2.98 4.15
C ILE A 94 -13.47 2.22 3.50
N GLY A 95 -14.27 1.58 4.34
CA GLY A 95 -15.50 0.88 3.99
C GLY A 95 -16.73 1.74 4.29
N LEU A 96 -17.52 2.03 3.25
CA LEU A 96 -18.76 2.80 3.32
C LEU A 96 -19.95 1.84 3.10
N PRO A 97 -20.70 1.46 4.15
CA PRO A 97 -21.73 0.43 4.04
C PRO A 97 -22.91 0.84 3.16
N ASP A 98 -23.32 2.11 3.18
CA ASP A 98 -24.42 2.62 2.34
C ASP A 98 -24.09 2.57 0.85
N ASP A 99 -22.81 2.79 0.50
CA ASP A 99 -22.33 2.70 -0.88
C ASP A 99 -21.92 1.27 -1.26
N GLY A 100 -21.77 0.37 -0.27
CA GLY A 100 -21.23 -0.97 -0.46
C GLY A 100 -19.80 -0.99 -0.99
N THR A 101 -19.00 0.04 -0.68
CA THR A 101 -17.64 0.19 -1.22
C THR A 101 -16.57 0.08 -0.16
N VAL A 102 -15.40 -0.46 -0.54
CA VAL A 102 -14.15 -0.35 0.22
C VAL A 102 -13.10 0.20 -0.73
N GLN A 103 -12.53 1.35 -0.40
CA GLN A 103 -11.65 2.10 -1.28
C GLN A 103 -10.42 2.63 -0.55
N LYS A 104 -9.35 2.90 -1.29
CA LYS A 104 -8.17 3.58 -0.77
C LYS A 104 -8.29 5.08 -0.85
N TYR A 105 -7.81 5.75 0.17
CA TYR A 105 -7.76 7.19 0.30
C TYR A 105 -6.37 7.63 0.73
N TRP A 106 -5.93 8.77 0.22
CA TRP A 106 -4.83 9.52 0.82
C TRP A 106 -5.33 10.21 2.09
N LEU A 107 -4.59 10.06 3.18
CA LEU A 107 -4.85 10.79 4.42
C LEU A 107 -4.16 12.14 4.32
N ALA A 108 -4.86 13.17 3.86
CA ALA A 108 -4.27 14.48 3.58
C ALA A 108 -4.09 15.33 4.86
N ASN A 109 -3.33 16.42 4.74
CA ASN A 109 -3.27 17.45 5.78
C ASN A 109 -4.55 18.29 5.72
N GLU A 110 -5.33 18.35 6.81
CA GLU A 110 -6.65 19.03 6.98
C GLU A 110 -7.87 18.23 6.48
N PRO A 111 -9.02 18.29 7.20
CA PRO A 111 -9.75 17.17 7.81
C PRO A 111 -10.51 16.29 6.80
N ARG A 112 -9.83 15.91 5.73
CA ARG A 112 -10.40 15.24 4.58
C ARG A 112 -9.44 14.16 4.13
N VAL A 113 -10.06 13.11 3.64
CA VAL A 113 -9.40 12.03 2.94
C VAL A 113 -9.67 12.23 1.46
N ASP A 114 -8.66 12.04 0.63
CA ASP A 114 -8.78 12.17 -0.82
C ASP A 114 -8.87 10.78 -1.44
N LEU A 115 -9.96 10.49 -2.15
CA LEU A 115 -10.11 9.23 -2.85
C LEU A 115 -8.95 9.06 -3.85
N MET A 116 -8.24 7.93 -3.78
CA MET A 116 -7.15 7.69 -4.73
C MET A 116 -7.69 7.50 -6.14
N GLY A 117 -6.92 7.93 -7.14
CA GLY A 117 -7.22 7.70 -8.56
C GLY A 117 -7.41 6.22 -8.89
N SER A 118 -8.19 5.94 -9.93
CA SER A 118 -8.58 4.56 -10.30
C SER A 118 -7.40 3.61 -10.53
N GLU A 119 -6.28 4.13 -11.03
CA GLU A 119 -5.03 3.40 -11.27
C GLU A 119 -4.33 2.98 -9.97
N ARG A 120 -4.69 3.61 -8.85
CA ARG A 120 -4.23 3.29 -7.51
C ARG A 120 -5.28 2.52 -6.70
N GLN A 121 -6.53 2.38 -7.17
CA GLN A 121 -7.55 1.55 -6.52
C GLN A 121 -7.31 0.06 -6.79
N THR A 122 -6.30 -0.49 -6.14
CA THR A 122 -5.78 -1.85 -6.36
C THR A 122 -6.27 -2.89 -5.35
N LEU A 123 -7.17 -2.52 -4.43
CA LEU A 123 -7.76 -3.47 -3.49
C LEU A 123 -8.50 -4.58 -4.24
N MET A 124 -8.40 -5.80 -3.73
CA MET A 124 -9.07 -6.99 -4.29
C MET A 124 -9.95 -7.63 -3.22
N GLY A 125 -10.97 -8.39 -3.63
CA GLY A 125 -11.83 -9.14 -2.71
C GLY A 125 -12.48 -8.26 -1.64
N THR A 126 -12.94 -7.07 -2.01
CA THR A 126 -13.48 -6.09 -1.07
C THR A 126 -14.92 -6.38 -0.69
N SER A 127 -15.25 -6.17 0.59
CA SER A 127 -16.63 -6.20 1.09
C SER A 127 -16.78 -5.30 2.31
N ILE A 128 -17.97 -4.71 2.49
CA ILE A 128 -18.36 -4.01 3.71
C ILE A 128 -19.82 -4.38 3.99
N GLY A 129 -20.13 -4.75 5.22
CA GLY A 129 -21.48 -5.16 5.58
C GLY A 129 -21.59 -5.67 7.00
N GLU A 130 -22.83 -5.82 7.46
CA GLU A 130 -23.10 -6.28 8.82
C GLU A 130 -23.22 -7.81 8.84
N VAL A 131 -22.54 -8.46 9.79
CA VAL A 131 -22.62 -9.90 10.04
C VAL A 131 -22.94 -10.10 11.51
N ASN A 132 -24.15 -10.59 11.80
CA ASN A 132 -24.63 -10.86 13.16
C ASN A 132 -24.56 -9.65 14.12
N GLY A 133 -24.81 -8.43 13.64
CA GLY A 133 -24.73 -7.21 14.46
C GLY A 133 -23.36 -6.55 14.51
N THR A 134 -22.32 -7.18 13.94
CA THR A 134 -20.97 -6.63 13.85
C THR A 134 -20.74 -6.08 12.45
N MET A 135 -20.23 -4.85 12.36
CA MET A 135 -19.79 -4.26 11.10
C MET A 135 -18.47 -4.90 10.68
N VAL A 136 -18.41 -5.37 9.43
CA VAL A 136 -17.28 -6.12 8.89
C VAL A 136 -16.82 -5.49 7.58
N MET A 137 -15.54 -5.11 7.52
CA MET A 137 -14.85 -4.70 6.29
C MET A 137 -13.80 -5.74 5.92
N GLU A 138 -13.84 -6.28 4.70
CA GLU A 138 -12.82 -7.18 4.16
C GLU A 138 -12.14 -6.57 2.94
N PHE A 139 -10.85 -6.86 2.80
CA PHE A 139 -10.06 -6.45 1.63
C PHE A 139 -8.81 -7.31 1.50
N THR A 140 -8.25 -7.29 0.29
CA THR A 140 -6.90 -7.77 0.01
C THR A 140 -6.09 -6.63 -0.60
N LYS A 141 -4.88 -6.40 -0.09
CA LYS A 141 -3.98 -5.33 -0.52
C LYS A 141 -2.59 -5.90 -0.81
N TYR A 142 -1.88 -5.37 -1.80
CA TYR A 142 -0.46 -5.69 -1.99
C TYR A 142 0.40 -5.05 -0.89
N LEU A 143 1.42 -5.77 -0.44
CA LEU A 143 2.28 -5.28 0.65
C LEU A 143 3.12 -4.07 0.24
N ASP A 144 3.57 -4.03 -1.01
CA ASP A 144 4.37 -2.94 -1.57
C ASP A 144 3.64 -2.37 -2.79
N GLU A 145 3.33 -1.08 -2.79
CA GLU A 145 2.67 -0.36 -3.89
C GLU A 145 3.34 0.99 -4.15
N ASP A 146 3.45 1.38 -5.42
CA ASP A 146 4.15 2.60 -5.81
C ASP A 146 3.54 3.87 -5.17
N GLY A 147 4.36 4.62 -4.43
CA GLY A 147 3.96 5.85 -3.75
C GLY A 147 3.16 5.65 -2.46
N GLU A 148 3.08 4.42 -1.94
CA GLU A 148 2.50 4.10 -0.63
C GLU A 148 3.58 3.54 0.30
N PHE A 149 3.32 3.55 1.61
CA PHE A 149 4.21 2.87 2.56
C PHE A 149 4.12 1.35 2.42
N GLU A 150 5.28 0.70 2.30
CA GLU A 150 5.38 -0.76 2.31
C GLU A 150 4.96 -1.34 3.66
N ILE A 151 4.18 -2.42 3.61
CA ILE A 151 3.85 -3.26 4.75
C ILE A 151 4.87 -4.39 4.81
N THR A 152 5.76 -4.35 5.80
CA THR A 152 6.86 -5.33 5.91
C THR A 152 6.35 -6.61 6.57
N PRO A 153 6.46 -7.80 5.93
CA PRO A 153 6.09 -9.06 6.57
C PRO A 153 6.89 -9.34 7.84
N SER A 154 8.16 -8.92 7.85
CA SER A 154 9.07 -9.03 8.97
C SER A 154 9.27 -7.66 9.61
N GLY A 155 8.88 -7.52 10.87
CA GLY A 155 9.06 -6.30 11.64
C GLY A 155 7.76 -5.57 11.95
N GLU A 156 7.93 -4.44 12.65
CA GLU A 156 6.82 -3.65 13.17
C GLU A 156 6.24 -2.72 12.10
N ASN A 157 4.91 -2.76 11.95
CA ASN A 157 4.14 -1.92 11.04
C ASN A 157 3.19 -1.03 11.85
N GLY A 158 3.13 0.25 11.52
CA GLY A 158 2.23 1.22 12.14
C GLY A 158 0.88 1.25 11.45
N PHE A 159 -0.18 1.07 12.23
CA PHE A 159 -1.57 1.16 11.78
C PHE A 159 -2.35 2.16 12.61
N ILE A 160 -3.35 2.76 11.97
CA ILE A 160 -4.36 3.58 12.61
C ILE A 160 -5.73 3.06 12.25
N TYR A 161 -6.74 3.40 13.02
CA TYR A 161 -8.13 3.09 12.70
C TYR A 161 -9.02 4.28 13.01
N ALA A 162 -10.15 4.34 12.31
CA ALA A 162 -11.16 5.36 12.52
C ALA A 162 -12.56 4.78 12.29
N LEU A 163 -13.53 5.19 13.10
CA LEU A 163 -14.90 4.71 13.03
C LEU A 163 -15.87 5.89 12.93
N GLY A 164 -16.73 5.89 11.91
CA GLY A 164 -17.77 6.92 11.73
C GLY A 164 -18.99 6.69 12.59
N GLU A 165 -19.65 7.76 13.06
CA GLU A 165 -20.95 7.61 13.73
C GLU A 165 -22.08 7.20 12.77
N ASP A 166 -22.00 7.66 11.53
CA ASP A 166 -22.97 7.42 10.46
C ASP A 166 -22.28 6.78 9.25
N ALA A 167 -23.08 6.23 8.33
CA ALA A 167 -22.59 5.56 7.13
C ALA A 167 -21.98 6.51 6.09
N THR A 168 -22.25 7.81 6.22
CA THR A 168 -21.65 8.85 5.36
C THR A 168 -20.25 9.18 5.84
N LEU A 169 -19.28 9.19 4.92
CA LEU A 169 -17.91 9.57 5.21
C LEU A 169 -17.83 11.01 5.72
N ALA A 170 -17.44 11.14 6.99
CA ALA A 170 -17.38 12.39 7.74
C ALA A 170 -16.27 12.30 8.79
N PHE A 171 -16.24 13.23 9.74
CA PHE A 171 -15.33 13.12 10.88
C PHE A 171 -15.66 11.86 11.71
N HIS A 172 -14.63 11.14 12.14
CA HIS A 172 -14.80 9.92 12.93
C HIS A 172 -15.26 10.23 14.36
N LYS A 173 -16.00 9.29 14.93
CA LYS A 173 -16.39 9.28 16.34
C LYS A 173 -15.32 8.69 17.23
N PHE A 174 -14.66 7.63 16.74
CA PHE A 174 -13.59 6.94 17.44
C PHE A 174 -12.38 6.81 16.53
N GLU A 175 -11.20 6.90 17.13
CA GLU A 175 -9.93 6.76 16.44
C GLU A 175 -8.89 6.12 17.34
N GLY A 176 -7.82 5.61 16.75
CA GLY A 176 -6.63 5.25 17.50
C GLY A 176 -5.58 4.60 16.63
N GLU A 177 -4.54 4.10 17.28
CA GLU A 177 -3.34 3.59 16.65
C GLU A 177 -2.91 2.27 17.28
N PHE A 178 -2.20 1.46 16.51
CA PHE A 178 -1.55 0.27 17.02
C PHE A 178 -0.38 -0.14 16.12
N ASN A 179 0.64 -0.71 16.76
CA ASN A 179 1.69 -1.42 16.04
C ASN A 179 1.36 -2.91 15.91
N LEU A 180 1.81 -3.48 14.80
CA LEU A 180 1.66 -4.89 14.49
C LEU A 180 2.93 -5.44 13.84
N ASP A 181 3.47 -6.49 14.44
CA ASP A 181 4.45 -7.36 13.81
C ASP A 181 3.75 -8.65 13.39
N PHE A 182 3.90 -9.07 12.13
CA PHE A 182 3.27 -10.27 11.62
C PHE A 182 3.98 -11.55 12.07
N GLY A 183 5.11 -11.44 12.77
CA GLY A 183 5.86 -12.56 13.32
C GLY A 183 6.57 -13.40 12.27
N MET A 184 6.80 -12.84 11.07
CA MET A 184 7.62 -13.51 10.06
C MET A 184 9.09 -13.16 10.31
N GLU A 185 9.92 -14.19 10.39
CA GLU A 185 11.36 -14.00 10.49
C GLU A 185 11.87 -13.31 9.22
N ALA A 186 12.70 -12.28 9.39
CA ALA A 186 13.39 -11.66 8.27
C ALA A 186 14.20 -12.76 7.55
N SER A 187 14.00 -12.87 6.24
CA SER A 187 14.82 -13.79 5.45
C SER A 187 16.29 -13.42 5.67
N PRO A 188 17.18 -14.38 5.97
CA PRO A 188 18.60 -14.08 6.18
C PRO A 188 19.12 -13.27 4.99
N PRO A 189 19.94 -12.22 5.21
CA PRO A 189 20.52 -11.49 4.11
C PRO A 189 21.19 -12.51 3.18
N ALA A 190 20.80 -12.50 1.90
CA ALA A 190 21.39 -13.37 0.90
C ALA A 190 22.90 -13.24 1.04
N THR A 191 23.55 -14.32 1.46
CA THR A 191 25.00 -14.32 1.66
C THR A 191 25.57 -13.96 0.31
N ALA A 192 26.12 -12.76 0.18
CA ALA A 192 26.73 -12.29 -1.05
C ALA A 192 27.75 -13.33 -1.44
N ASP A 193 27.41 -14.11 -2.47
CA ASP A 193 28.20 -15.23 -2.90
C ASP A 193 29.58 -14.66 -3.23
N ASN A 194 30.57 -15.22 -2.55
CA ASN A 194 31.93 -14.74 -2.45
C ASN A 194 32.41 -14.32 -3.85
N ALA A 195 32.49 -13.01 -4.08
CA ALA A 195 32.88 -12.45 -5.36
C ALA A 195 34.21 -13.11 -5.75
N THR A 196 34.16 -13.93 -6.80
CA THR A 196 35.36 -14.45 -7.45
C THR A 196 36.20 -13.23 -7.81
N SER A 197 37.32 -13.08 -7.11
CA SER A 197 38.25 -11.98 -7.29
C SER A 197 38.71 -11.96 -8.74
N VAL A 198 38.13 -11.07 -9.53
CA VAL A 198 38.66 -10.74 -10.85
C VAL A 198 40.08 -10.20 -10.61
N PRO A 199 41.12 -10.81 -11.20
CA PRO A 199 42.48 -10.33 -11.00
C PRO A 199 42.61 -8.91 -11.56
N PRO A 200 43.40 -8.04 -10.91
CA PRO A 200 43.55 -6.64 -11.31
C PRO A 200 44.08 -6.54 -12.75
N PRO A 201 43.54 -5.64 -13.59
CA PRO A 201 44.11 -5.37 -14.90
C PRO A 201 45.52 -4.78 -14.75
N ALA A 202 46.42 -5.21 -15.63
CA ALA A 202 47.82 -4.78 -15.69
C ALA A 202 47.92 -3.24 -15.89
N PRO A 203 48.97 -2.58 -15.36
CA PRO A 203 49.12 -1.13 -15.48
C PRO A 203 49.38 -0.71 -16.94
N GLU A 204 48.41 -0.01 -17.53
CA GLU A 204 48.56 0.60 -18.84
C GLU A 204 49.32 1.93 -18.74
N SER A 205 50.28 2.10 -19.64
CA SER A 205 51.28 3.16 -19.61
C SER A 205 50.69 4.48 -20.12
N THR A 206 50.85 5.54 -19.32
CA THR A 206 50.62 6.94 -19.69
C THR A 206 51.38 7.35 -20.96
N PRO A 207 50.76 8.20 -21.81
CA PRO A 207 51.50 9.27 -22.44
C PRO A 207 50.94 10.66 -22.08
N THR A 208 51.89 11.51 -21.72
CA THR A 208 51.82 12.97 -21.50
C THR A 208 51.74 13.74 -22.81
N SER A 209 50.88 14.77 -22.87
CA SER A 209 51.00 16.11 -23.55
C SER A 209 49.59 16.61 -23.94
N SER A 210 49.22 17.88 -24.02
CA SER A 210 49.88 19.18 -23.85
C SER A 210 48.78 20.26 -23.85
N SER A 211 49.00 21.30 -23.06
CA SER A 211 48.42 22.65 -23.04
C SER A 211 47.51 23.12 -24.19
N GLY A 212 46.37 23.71 -23.81
CA GLY A 212 45.55 24.58 -24.65
C GLY A 212 44.69 25.51 -23.81
N ILE A 213 45.25 26.66 -23.41
CA ILE A 213 44.50 27.77 -22.80
C ILE A 213 43.59 28.37 -23.86
N THR A 214 42.29 28.52 -23.59
CA THR A 214 41.47 29.54 -24.26
C THR A 214 40.48 30.16 -23.28
N THR A 215 40.77 31.41 -22.94
CA THR A 215 39.91 32.37 -22.25
C THR A 215 38.63 32.62 -23.06
N ILE A 216 37.46 32.48 -22.44
CA ILE A 216 36.24 33.16 -22.90
C ILE A 216 35.63 33.91 -21.71
N LYS A 217 35.31 35.17 -21.97
CA LYS A 217 34.80 36.18 -21.06
C LYS A 217 33.39 36.58 -21.54
N VAL A 218 32.62 37.18 -20.62
CA VAL A 218 31.36 37.95 -20.82
C VAL A 218 30.11 37.04 -21.04
N ALA A 219 28.92 37.27 -20.49
CA ALA A 219 28.29 38.45 -19.90
C ALA A 219 27.22 38.09 -18.86
N SER A 220 27.01 39.02 -17.92
CA SER A 220 25.87 39.11 -16.99
C SER A 220 24.53 39.15 -17.70
N SER A 221 23.48 38.59 -17.06
CA SER A 221 22.15 39.21 -17.04
C SER A 221 21.36 38.71 -15.83
N ILE A 222 21.06 39.68 -14.95
CA ILE A 222 20.16 39.60 -13.81
C ILE A 222 18.73 39.61 -14.35
N VAL A 223 17.90 38.66 -13.95
CA VAL A 223 16.44 38.78 -14.04
C VAL A 223 15.87 38.57 -12.63
N LEU A 224 15.53 39.69 -11.99
CA LEU A 224 14.66 39.75 -10.83
C LEU A 224 13.21 39.55 -11.32
N GLY A 225 12.66 38.36 -11.11
CA GLY A 225 11.23 38.11 -11.23
C GLY A 225 10.55 38.44 -9.92
N ALA A 226 9.77 39.51 -9.89
CA ALA A 226 8.92 39.89 -8.77
C ALA A 226 7.73 38.92 -8.65
N CYS A 227 7.62 38.22 -7.53
CA CYS A 227 6.39 37.53 -7.15
C CYS A 227 5.40 38.55 -6.58
N ILE A 228 4.31 38.78 -7.32
CA ILE A 228 3.13 39.50 -6.86
C ILE A 228 2.31 38.53 -6.00
N TYR A 229 2.20 38.80 -4.71
CA TYR A 229 1.18 38.18 -3.86
C TYR A 229 -0.18 38.80 -4.21
N ALA A 230 -1.07 38.02 -4.80
CA ALA A 230 -2.49 38.33 -4.85
C ALA A 230 -3.14 37.76 -3.58
N THR A 231 -3.48 38.63 -2.64
CA THR A 231 -4.41 38.32 -1.55
C THR A 231 -5.82 38.25 -2.13
N TRP A 232 -6.52 37.14 -1.93
CA TRP A 232 -7.94 37.03 -2.20
C TRP A 232 -8.67 36.71 -0.90
N PHE A 233 -9.40 37.71 -0.40
CA PHE A 233 -10.47 37.56 0.59
C PHE A 233 -11.78 37.34 -0.17
N GLY A 234 -12.60 36.38 0.26
CA GLY A 234 -13.94 36.24 -0.32
C GLY A 234 -14.79 35.11 0.28
N MET A 235 -15.46 35.44 1.38
CA MET A 235 -16.73 34.91 1.92
C MET A 235 -16.82 33.45 2.36
#